data_AF-A0A5C3NSF5-F1
#
_entry.id   AF-A0A5C3NSF5-F1
#
_cell.length_a   1.000
_cell.length_b   1.000
_cell.length_c   1.000
_cell.angle_alpha   90.00
_cell.angle_beta   90.00
_cell.angle_gamma   90.00
#
_symmetry.space_group_name_H-M   'P 1'
#
loop_
_entity.id
_entity.type
_entity.pdbx_description
1 polymer ?
#
loop_
_entity_poly.entity_id
_entity_poly.type
_entity_poly.pdbx_seq_one_letter_code
_entity_poly.pdbx_strand_id
1 'polypeptide(L)'
;GQELIWSSLRDVWSHTGADWKEPSWGTTIGAACAVFKSEQGARKTSTEKLWCILATEAVHLVWKLRCERVIQRDGAEFARQEVVNRFYSTLESRLNLDRRTAARARGKKALKPQEVDQIWRPILECSDNLPPKWVVDNGVLVGIKRGR
;
A
#
# COMPACT_ATOMS: atom_id res chain seq x y z
N GLY A 1 -7.58 -9.97 14.08
CA GLY A 1 -7.55 -9.05 12.92
C GLY A 1 -6.20 -8.38 12.71
N GLN A 2 -5.68 -7.66 13.71
CA GLN A 2 -4.45 -6.86 13.60
C GLN A 2 -3.23 -7.65 13.10
N GLU A 3 -2.92 -8.80 13.71
CA GLU A 3 -1.77 -9.63 13.32
C GLU A 3 -1.82 -10.06 11.85
N LEU A 4 -3.00 -10.39 11.34
CA LEU A 4 -3.20 -10.77 9.95
C LEU A 4 -2.95 -9.61 8.98
N ILE A 5 -3.27 -8.37 9.39
CA ILE A 5 -2.97 -7.19 8.58
C ILE A 5 -1.46 -6.97 8.55
N TRP A 6 -0.78 -7.13 9.69
CA TRP A 6 0.67 -6.96 9.75
C TRP A 6 1.44 -8.03 8.99
N SER A 7 0.98 -9.29 9.05
CA SER A 7 1.55 -10.35 8.22
C SER A 7 1.33 -10.06 6.74
N SER A 8 0.11 -9.69 6.34
CA SER A 8 -0.20 -9.35 4.94
C SER A 8 0.60 -8.15 4.44
N LEU A 9 0.81 -7.13 5.30
CA LEU A 9 1.68 -5.99 4.99
C LEU A 9 3.12 -6.43 4.78
N ARG A 10 3.63 -7.31 5.62
CA ARG A 10 4.99 -7.85 5.50
C ARG A 10 5.15 -8.64 4.21
N ASP A 11 4.16 -9.46 3.87
CA ASP A 11 4.16 -10.26 2.64
C ASP A 11 4.19 -9.35 1.41
N VAL A 12 3.33 -8.34 1.35
CA VAL A 12 3.32 -7.34 0.26
C VAL A 12 4.65 -6.57 0.22
N TRP A 13 5.18 -6.16 1.37
CA TRP A 13 6.44 -5.41 1.44
C TRP A 13 7.64 -6.23 0.97
N SER A 14 7.64 -7.55 1.20
CA SER A 14 8.73 -8.43 0.80
C SER A 14 9.04 -8.37 -0.71
N HIS A 15 8.03 -8.09 -1.53
CA HIS A 15 8.20 -7.92 -2.99
C HIS A 15 9.03 -6.69 -3.38
N THR A 16 9.21 -5.73 -2.49
CA THR A 16 10.05 -4.55 -2.72
C THR A 16 11.55 -4.85 -2.60
N GLY A 17 11.91 -5.93 -1.88
CA GLY A 17 13.29 -6.22 -1.49
C GLY A 17 13.93 -5.17 -0.57
N ALA A 18 13.15 -4.24 0.00
CA ALA A 18 13.63 -3.21 0.91
C ALA A 18 13.55 -3.67 2.37
N ASP A 19 14.35 -3.04 3.24
CA ASP A 19 14.41 -3.35 4.67
C ASP A 19 13.01 -3.34 5.30
N TRP A 20 12.72 -4.38 6.09
CA TRP A 20 11.48 -4.41 6.85
C TRP A 20 11.63 -3.54 8.11
N LYS A 21 10.75 -2.55 8.26
CA LYS A 21 10.64 -1.75 9.49
C LYS A 21 9.44 -2.24 10.28
N GLU A 22 9.68 -2.85 11.43
CA GLU A 22 8.58 -3.44 12.21
C GLU A 22 7.52 -2.39 12.58
N PRO A 23 6.23 -2.63 12.27
CA PRO A 23 5.16 -1.70 12.61
C PRO A 23 4.91 -1.66 14.11
N SER A 24 5.03 -0.47 14.66
CA SER A 24 4.65 -0.08 16.02
C SER A 24 3.89 1.22 15.94
N TRP A 25 3.31 1.67 17.05
CA TRP A 25 2.69 3.00 17.11
C TRP A 25 3.67 4.10 16.69
N GLY A 26 4.93 4.03 17.16
CA GLY A 26 5.97 5.00 16.81
C GLY A 26 6.34 4.96 15.33
N THR A 27 6.60 3.77 14.78
CA THR A 27 7.01 3.64 13.37
C THR A 27 5.87 3.91 12.40
N THR A 28 4.62 3.70 12.80
CA THR A 28 3.47 4.02 11.94
C THR A 28 3.11 5.50 11.97
N ILE A 29 3.11 6.15 13.15
CA ILE A 29 2.93 7.61 13.23
C ILE A 29 4.06 8.32 12.48
N GLY A 30 5.28 7.80 12.58
CA GLY A 30 6.45 8.26 11.84
C GLY A 30 6.61 7.65 10.44
N ALA A 31 5.59 7.02 9.84
CA ALA A 31 5.77 6.30 8.58
C ALA A 31 6.27 7.20 7.43
N ALA A 32 5.87 8.47 7.41
CA ALA A 32 6.35 9.47 6.46
C ALA A 32 7.83 9.87 6.65
N CYS A 33 8.40 9.59 7.82
CA CYS A 33 9.80 9.86 8.17
C CYS A 33 10.73 8.67 7.94
N ALA A 34 10.19 7.51 7.50
CA ALA A 34 11.00 6.35 7.20
C ALA A 34 11.97 6.66 6.05
N VAL A 35 13.24 6.34 6.26
CA VAL A 35 14.29 6.50 5.23
C VAL A 35 14.71 5.13 4.72
N PHE A 36 14.75 5.01 3.39
CA PHE A 36 15.27 3.84 2.68
C PHE A 36 16.40 4.27 1.76
N LYS A 37 17.52 3.56 1.82
CA LYS A 37 18.71 3.85 1.01
C LYS A 37 19.04 2.67 0.10
N SER A 38 19.66 2.94 -1.05
CA SER A 38 20.33 1.92 -1.86
C SER A 38 21.64 1.50 -1.19
N GLU A 39 22.24 0.41 -1.67
CA GLU A 39 23.59 -0.02 -1.27
C GLU A 39 24.64 1.09 -1.45
N GLN A 40 24.49 1.92 -2.47
CA GLN A 40 25.35 3.09 -2.74
C GLN A 40 25.02 4.32 -1.86
N GLY A 41 24.11 4.20 -0.89
CA GLY A 41 23.71 5.27 0.04
C GLY A 41 22.68 6.28 -0.49
N ALA A 42 22.29 6.20 -1.77
CA ALA A 42 21.28 7.08 -2.36
C ALA A 42 19.87 6.81 -1.79
N ARG A 43 19.09 7.88 -1.58
CA ARG A 43 17.74 7.81 -1.01
C ARG A 43 16.73 7.28 -2.02
N LYS A 44 15.91 6.29 -1.63
CA LYS A 44 14.84 5.70 -2.45
C LYS A 44 13.47 6.32 -2.13
N THR A 45 13.22 7.53 -2.62
CA THR A 45 12.01 8.29 -2.29
C THR A 45 10.70 7.60 -2.70
N SER A 46 10.67 6.87 -3.82
CA SER A 46 9.48 6.10 -4.22
C SER A 46 9.16 4.98 -3.23
N THR A 47 10.19 4.26 -2.75
CA THR A 47 10.06 3.22 -1.72
C THR A 47 9.58 3.81 -0.39
N GLU A 48 10.08 4.99 0.01
CA GLU A 48 9.62 5.70 1.21
C GLU A 48 8.14 6.11 1.11
N LYS A 49 7.74 6.64 -0.04
CA LYS A 49 6.33 6.97 -0.31
C LYS A 49 5.46 5.72 -0.26
N LEU A 50 5.91 4.61 -0.85
CA LEU A 50 5.20 3.34 -0.78
C LEU A 50 5.06 2.86 0.67
N TRP A 51 6.14 2.87 1.46
CA TRP A 51 6.09 2.51 2.88
C TRP A 51 5.07 3.33 3.65
N CYS A 52 5.11 4.67 3.46
CA CYS A 52 4.19 5.58 4.10
C CYS A 52 2.73 5.23 3.78
N ILE A 53 2.42 4.99 2.49
CA ILE A 53 1.07 4.60 2.06
C ILE A 53 0.67 3.27 2.72
N LEU A 54 1.47 2.22 2.58
CA LEU A 54 1.11 0.89 3.06
C LEU A 54 0.95 0.84 4.59
N ALA A 55 1.86 1.49 5.33
CA ALA A 55 1.81 1.51 6.79
C ALA A 55 0.59 2.31 7.31
N THR A 56 0.30 3.47 6.71
CA THR A 56 -0.84 4.30 7.13
C THR A 56 -2.18 3.66 6.79
N GLU A 57 -2.33 3.06 5.60
CA GLU A 57 -3.53 2.30 5.23
C GLU A 57 -3.74 1.08 6.11
N ALA A 58 -2.65 0.35 6.45
CA ALA A 58 -2.73 -0.80 7.35
C ALA A 58 -3.23 -0.40 8.75
N VAL A 59 -2.70 0.67 9.34
CA VAL A 59 -3.15 1.13 10.67
C VAL A 59 -4.57 1.67 10.64
N HIS A 60 -4.91 2.43 9.61
CA HIS A 60 -6.28 2.90 9.44
C HIS A 60 -7.26 1.74 9.33
N LEU A 61 -6.91 0.68 8.59
CA LEU A 61 -7.73 -0.53 8.51
C LEU A 61 -7.82 -1.28 9.85
N VAL A 62 -6.71 -1.42 10.59
CA VAL A 62 -6.72 -2.01 11.94
C VAL A 62 -7.70 -1.25 12.84
N TRP A 63 -7.62 0.09 12.84
CA TRP A 63 -8.53 0.93 13.60
C TRP A 63 -9.99 0.74 13.16
N LYS A 64 -10.26 0.77 11.86
CA LYS A 64 -11.60 0.59 11.30
C LYS A 64 -12.21 -0.76 11.70
N LEU A 65 -11.46 -1.85 11.60
CA LEU A 65 -11.93 -3.17 12.02
C LEU A 65 -12.18 -3.24 13.52
N ARG A 66 -11.37 -2.59 14.35
CA ARG A 66 -11.61 -2.52 15.80
C ARG A 66 -12.92 -1.81 16.10
N CYS A 67 -13.19 -0.67 15.45
CA CYS A 67 -14.44 0.07 15.62
C CYS A 67 -15.65 -0.75 15.15
N GLU A 68 -15.59 -1.37 13.97
CA GLU A 68 -16.68 -2.21 13.45
C GLU A 68 -16.98 -3.40 14.37
N ARG A 69 -15.93 -4.05 14.89
CA ARG A 69 -16.09 -5.16 15.84
C ARG A 69 -16.88 -4.74 17.08
N VAL A 70 -16.54 -3.59 17.66
CA VAL A 70 -17.13 -3.12 18.92
C VAL A 70 -18.52 -2.51 18.73
N ILE A 71 -18.73 -1.74 17.65
CA ILE A 71 -19.94 -0.93 17.47
C ILE A 71 -21.02 -1.69 16.69
N GLN A 72 -20.64 -2.51 15.70
CA GLN A 72 -21.59 -3.12 14.76
C GLN A 72 -21.74 -4.63 14.92
N ARG A 73 -20.79 -5.30 15.58
CA ARG A 73 -20.74 -6.76 15.69
C ARG A 73 -20.73 -7.28 17.12
N ASP A 74 -20.99 -6.43 18.11
CA ASP A 74 -21.06 -6.80 19.53
C ASP A 74 -19.85 -7.61 20.02
N GLY A 75 -18.66 -7.32 19.49
CA GLY A 75 -17.42 -8.01 19.82
C GLY A 75 -17.08 -9.24 18.97
N ALA A 76 -17.93 -9.65 18.03
CA ALA A 76 -17.70 -10.85 17.23
C ALA A 76 -16.48 -10.71 16.30
N GLU A 77 -15.60 -11.72 16.32
CA GLU A 77 -14.37 -11.73 15.53
C GLU A 77 -14.64 -11.87 14.02
N PHE A 78 -13.75 -11.29 13.21
CA PHE A 78 -13.82 -11.41 11.75
C PHE A 78 -13.20 -12.73 11.29
N ALA A 79 -13.75 -13.31 10.22
CA ALA A 79 -13.10 -14.41 9.53
C ALA A 79 -11.74 -13.97 8.94
N ARG A 80 -10.74 -14.86 8.96
CA ARG A 80 -9.40 -14.51 8.46
C ARG A 80 -9.44 -14.03 7.00
N GLN A 81 -10.19 -14.73 6.15
CA GLN A 81 -10.34 -14.38 4.75
C GLN A 81 -10.99 -13.00 4.56
N GLU A 82 -11.93 -12.63 5.42
CA GLU A 82 -12.56 -11.31 5.38
C GLU A 82 -11.52 -10.21 5.66
N VAL A 83 -10.68 -10.38 6.68
CA VAL A 83 -9.61 -9.42 7.03
C VAL A 83 -8.62 -9.27 5.88
N VAL A 84 -8.17 -10.39 5.31
CA VAL A 84 -7.21 -10.42 4.19
C VAL A 84 -7.80 -9.75 2.95
N ASN A 85 -9.03 -10.09 2.56
CA ASN A 85 -9.70 -9.49 1.41
C ASN A 85 -9.88 -7.97 1.59
N ARG A 86 -10.24 -7.52 2.79
CA ARG A 86 -10.37 -6.08 3.11
C ARG A 86 -9.03 -5.36 3.06
N PHE A 87 -7.93 -6.01 3.44
CA PHE A 87 -6.59 -5.45 3.30
C PHE A 87 -6.23 -5.20 1.83
N TYR A 88 -6.33 -6.22 0.97
CA TYR A 88 -6.05 -6.05 -0.45
C TYR A 88 -7.00 -5.06 -1.12
N SER A 89 -8.30 -5.08 -0.77
CA SER A 89 -9.28 -4.13 -1.29
C SER A 89 -8.98 -2.68 -0.89
N THR A 90 -8.48 -2.45 0.34
CA THR A 90 -8.00 -1.13 0.78
C THR A 90 -6.85 -0.65 -0.09
N LEU A 91 -5.84 -1.51 -0.31
CA LEU A 91 -4.67 -1.15 -1.10
C LEU A 91 -5.00 -0.94 -2.60
N GLU A 92 -5.85 -1.78 -3.19
CA GLU A 92 -6.35 -1.62 -4.57
C GLU A 92 -7.14 -0.32 -4.72
N SER A 93 -7.96 0.04 -3.73
CA SER A 93 -8.70 1.30 -3.72
C SER A 93 -7.75 2.50 -3.67
N ARG A 94 -6.69 2.41 -2.85
CA ARG A 94 -5.66 3.45 -2.73
C ARG A 94 -4.84 3.61 -4.01
N LEU A 95 -4.43 2.50 -4.64
CA LEU A 95 -3.79 2.50 -5.96
C LEU A 95 -4.66 3.20 -7.01
N ASN A 96 -5.95 2.83 -7.07
CA ASN A 96 -6.87 3.43 -8.03
C ASN A 96 -7.10 4.93 -7.79
N LEU A 97 -7.11 5.37 -6.52
CA LEU A 97 -7.16 6.79 -6.18
C LEU A 97 -5.92 7.54 -6.68
N ASP A 98 -4.73 6.99 -6.46
CA ASP A 98 -3.47 7.59 -6.91
C ASP A 98 -3.40 7.67 -8.45
N ARG A 99 -3.82 6.60 -9.16
CA ARG A 99 -3.95 6.57 -10.63
C ARG A 99 -4.88 7.67 -11.14
N ARG A 100 -6.10 7.76 -10.60
CA ARG A 100 -7.12 8.75 -10.99
C ARG A 100 -6.63 10.18 -10.73
N THR A 101 -5.97 10.39 -9.59
CA THR A 101 -5.42 11.69 -9.23
C THR A 101 -4.30 12.08 -10.18
N ALA A 102 -3.38 11.17 -10.49
CA ALA A 102 -2.28 11.42 -11.42
C ALA A 102 -2.76 11.65 -12.87
N ALA A 103 -3.85 10.99 -13.29
CA ALA A 103 -4.44 11.20 -14.61
C ALA A 103 -5.13 12.57 -14.76
N ARG A 104 -5.72 13.09 -13.68
CA ARG A 104 -6.48 14.35 -13.70
C ARG A 104 -5.66 15.58 -13.32
N ALA A 105 -4.66 15.42 -12.45
CA ALA A 105 -3.97 16.54 -11.84
C ALA A 105 -3.10 17.29 -12.86
N ARG A 106 -3.35 18.60 -12.98
CA ARG A 106 -2.58 19.52 -13.82
C ARG A 106 -1.92 20.54 -12.91
N GLY A 107 -0.61 20.44 -12.73
CA GLY A 107 0.13 21.40 -11.89
C GLY A 107 1.54 20.94 -11.53
N LYS A 108 2.38 21.89 -11.10
CA LYS A 108 3.79 21.62 -10.75
C LYS A 108 3.95 20.68 -9.53
N LYS A 109 2.97 20.68 -8.62
CA LYS A 109 2.92 19.83 -7.41
C LYS A 109 2.01 18.61 -7.58
N ALA A 110 1.50 18.36 -8.79
CA ALA A 110 0.66 17.21 -9.07
C ALA A 110 1.48 15.92 -8.99
N LEU A 111 0.89 14.87 -8.43
CA LEU A 111 1.45 13.52 -8.48
C LEU A 111 1.53 13.09 -9.95
N LYS A 112 2.72 12.87 -10.46
CA LYS A 112 2.90 12.52 -11.89
C LYS A 112 2.63 11.03 -12.11
N PRO A 113 2.12 10.63 -13.29
CA PRO A 113 1.94 9.21 -13.60
C PRO A 113 3.22 8.37 -13.45
N GLN A 114 4.38 8.95 -13.79
CA GLN A 114 5.69 8.32 -13.60
C GLN A 114 6.02 8.07 -12.12
N GLU A 115 5.61 8.96 -11.21
CA GLU A 115 5.82 8.74 -9.78
C GLU A 115 4.91 7.63 -9.25
N VAL A 116 3.65 7.58 -9.68
CA VAL A 116 2.73 6.48 -9.33
C VAL A 116 3.29 5.14 -9.79
N ASP A 117 3.81 5.07 -11.01
CA ASP A 117 4.47 3.87 -11.52
C ASP A 117 5.63 3.46 -10.61
N GLN A 118 6.57 4.36 -10.34
CA GLN A 118 7.72 4.08 -9.47
C GLN A 118 7.34 3.66 -8.03
N ILE A 119 6.27 4.23 -7.48
CA ILE A 119 5.79 3.93 -6.12
C ILE A 119 5.20 2.52 -6.08
N TRP A 120 4.28 2.20 -7.00
CA TRP A 120 3.45 1.00 -6.89
C TRP A 120 4.04 -0.23 -7.58
N ARG A 121 4.84 -0.04 -8.64
CA ARG A 121 5.36 -1.13 -9.49
C ARG A 121 5.99 -2.32 -8.75
N PRO A 122 6.75 -2.16 -7.64
CA PRO A 122 7.35 -3.30 -6.95
C PRO A 122 6.33 -4.34 -6.43
N ILE A 123 5.12 -3.89 -6.10
CA ILE A 123 4.07 -4.71 -5.47
C ILE A 123 2.92 -5.09 -6.42
N LEU A 124 3.00 -4.74 -7.71
CA LEU A 124 1.96 -5.07 -8.70
C LEU A 124 2.15 -6.44 -9.31
N GLU A 125 1.06 -7.18 -9.47
CA GLU A 125 1.06 -8.40 -10.27
C GLU A 125 1.44 -8.12 -11.72
N CYS A 126 2.22 -9.02 -12.31
CA CYS A 126 2.67 -8.90 -13.71
C CYS A 126 3.33 -7.54 -14.02
N SER A 127 4.09 -6.97 -13.08
CA SER A 127 4.78 -5.68 -13.22
C SER A 127 5.59 -5.54 -14.51
N ASP A 128 6.09 -6.65 -15.05
CA ASP A 128 6.90 -6.71 -16.27
C ASP A 128 6.08 -6.64 -17.56
N ASN A 129 4.79 -6.96 -17.50
CA ASN A 129 3.87 -7.01 -18.66
C ASN A 129 2.84 -5.86 -18.64
N LEU A 130 3.06 -4.82 -17.83
CA LEU A 130 2.14 -3.70 -17.76
C LEU A 130 2.18 -2.87 -19.06
N PRO A 131 1.02 -2.51 -19.64
CA PRO A 131 0.97 -1.66 -20.82
C PRO A 131 1.67 -0.32 -20.60
N PRO A 132 2.27 0.27 -21.67
CA PRO A 132 2.71 1.64 -21.62
C PRO A 132 1.54 2.54 -21.18
N LYS A 133 1.75 3.38 -20.16
CA LYS A 133 0.73 4.29 -19.61
C LYS A 133 -0.40 3.63 -18.81
N TRP A 134 -0.20 2.43 -18.27
CA TRP A 134 -1.18 1.75 -17.39
C TRP A 134 -1.72 2.62 -16.23
N VAL A 135 -0.92 3.58 -15.75
CA VAL A 135 -1.34 4.51 -14.69
C VAL A 135 -2.52 5.39 -15.11
N VAL A 136 -2.52 5.91 -16.34
CA VAL A 136 -3.58 6.81 -16.83
C VAL A 136 -4.72 6.06 -17.53
N ASP A 137 -4.42 4.88 -18.07
CA ASP A 137 -5.43 4.01 -18.66
C ASP A 137 -6.14 3.19 -17.57
N ASN A 138 -7.26 3.71 -17.08
CA ASN A 138 -8.08 3.05 -16.07
C ASN A 138 -8.81 1.79 -16.58
N GLY A 139 -8.74 1.48 -17.88
CA GLY A 139 -9.25 0.23 -18.44
C GLY A 139 -8.38 -0.99 -18.10
N VAL A 140 -7.14 -0.76 -17.65
CA VAL A 140 -6.22 -1.82 -17.22
C VAL A 140 -6.48 -2.15 -15.74
N LEU A 141 -6.89 -3.39 -15.49
CA LEU A 141 -6.93 -3.97 -14.15
C LEU A 141 -5.51 -4.35 -13.72
N VAL A 142 -5.08 -3.78 -12.59
CA VAL A 142 -3.78 -4.05 -11.97
C VAL A 142 -4.02 -4.55 -10.55
N GLY A 143 -3.61 -5.78 -10.29
CA GLY A 143 -3.69 -6.43 -8.97
C GLY A 143 -2.45 -6.18 -8.13
N ILE A 144 -2.60 -6.31 -6.82
CA ILE A 144 -1.48 -6.32 -5.87
C ILE A 144 -1.06 -7.76 -5.63
N LYS A 145 0.25 -8.04 -5.69
CA LYS A 145 0.79 -9.38 -5.48
C LYS A 145 0.32 -9.91 -4.14
N ARG A 146 -0.43 -11.02 -4.18
CA ARG A 146 -0.80 -11.77 -2.99
C ARG A 146 0.27 -12.84 -2.72
N GLY A 147 0.62 -13.03 -1.45
CA GLY A 147 1.45 -14.18 -1.05
C GLY A 147 0.80 -15.49 -1.55
N ARG A 148 1.62 -16.37 -2.12
CA ARG A 148 1.20 -17.73 -2.51
C ARG A 148 1.03 -18.62 -1.29
#